data_AF-A0A9W9P161-F1
#
_entry.id   AF-A0A9W9P161-F1
#
_cell.length_a   1.000
_cell.length_b   1.000
_cell.length_c   1.000
_cell.angle_alpha   90.00
_cell.angle_beta   90.00
_cell.angle_gamma   90.00
#
_symmetry.space_group_name_H-M   'P 1'
#
loop_
_entity.id
_entity.type
_entity.pdbx_description
1 polymer ?
#
loop_
_entity_poly.entity_id
_entity_poly.type
_entity_poly.pdbx_seq_one_letter_code
_entity_poly.pdbx_strand_id
1 'polypeptide(L)'
;MEKDANIPVTVTSTAVSDNAAPKELVSVVENDIYLLGGQEKEAIFSVIHKYHARVKGDGYDADDPELHKWTAATLFFSIILVREAFFGEIPRSEREVLLEESAVFGTSLRMPMEMWPETLEEFWAYWDHNIATLEVTDMARKLSRDLLYPVNLPFAMAASMPLARVLTANWLPKRLAEEYDFRPTPASHLAYQVFVASARITYPWIPARFKHIQHDIYMEDLKKAVGRIKATGHWIET
;
A
#
# COMPACT_ATOMS: atom_id res chain seq x y z
N MET A 1 -23.43 23.52 -6.56
CA MET A 1 -23.74 22.34 -5.73
C MET A 1 -23.46 21.13 -6.61
N GLU A 2 -22.18 20.77 -6.70
CA GLU A 2 -21.68 19.77 -7.64
C GLU A 2 -20.78 18.84 -6.84
N LYS A 3 -21.26 17.61 -6.66
CA LYS A 3 -20.65 16.55 -5.85
C LYS A 3 -19.59 15.85 -6.70
N ASP A 4 -18.45 16.49 -6.90
CA ASP A 4 -17.28 15.86 -7.51
C ASP A 4 -16.28 15.44 -6.42
N ALA A 5 -16.74 14.54 -5.56
CA ALA A 5 -15.92 13.82 -4.60
C ALA A 5 -16.08 12.33 -4.88
N ASN A 6 -15.42 11.86 -5.94
CA ASN A 6 -14.85 10.53 -5.96
C ASN A 6 -13.94 10.40 -7.17
N ILE A 7 -12.82 9.68 -7.05
CA ILE A 7 -12.38 8.92 -8.22
C ILE A 7 -13.56 7.99 -8.49
N PRO A 8 -14.25 8.07 -9.63
CA PRO A 8 -15.16 7.01 -9.97
C PRO A 8 -14.26 5.80 -10.20
N VAL A 9 -14.12 4.92 -9.21
CA VAL A 9 -13.90 3.50 -9.46
C VAL A 9 -15.22 2.96 -10.03
N THR A 10 -15.70 3.58 -11.11
CA THR A 10 -16.71 3.00 -11.99
C THR A 10 -15.91 2.23 -13.01
N VAL A 11 -15.46 1.04 -12.61
CA VAL A 11 -15.14 0.00 -13.59
C VAL A 11 -16.44 -0.25 -14.31
N THR A 12 -16.53 0.24 -15.55
CA THR A 12 -17.73 0.10 -16.38
C THR A 12 -18.04 -1.38 -16.48
N SER A 13 -19.17 -1.78 -15.89
CA SER A 13 -19.74 -3.12 -16.02
C SER A 13 -19.95 -3.41 -17.50
N THR A 14 -19.03 -4.17 -18.07
CA THR A 14 -19.21 -4.78 -19.38
C THR A 14 -18.67 -6.20 -19.29
N ALA A 15 -19.61 -7.13 -19.24
CA ALA A 15 -19.48 -8.57 -19.48
C ALA A 15 -18.40 -9.33 -18.68
N VAL A 16 -18.92 -10.04 -17.69
CA VAL A 16 -18.37 -11.21 -16.98
C VAL A 16 -17.34 -12.02 -17.78
N SER A 17 -16.17 -12.20 -17.18
CA SER A 17 -15.42 -13.44 -17.23
C SER A 17 -15.18 -13.87 -15.78
N ASP A 18 -15.69 -15.04 -15.39
CA ASP A 18 -15.55 -15.69 -14.08
C ASP A 18 -14.11 -16.15 -13.82
N ASN A 19 -13.14 -15.25 -13.93
CA ASN A 19 -11.79 -15.48 -13.44
C ASN A 19 -11.67 -14.83 -12.06
N ALA A 20 -12.14 -15.56 -11.05
CA ALA A 20 -11.73 -15.29 -9.68
C ALA A 20 -10.20 -15.20 -9.63
N ALA A 21 -9.68 -14.17 -8.97
CA ALA A 21 -8.25 -14.10 -8.67
C ALA A 21 -7.84 -15.43 -8.02
N PRO A 22 -6.73 -16.07 -8.43
CA PRO A 22 -6.24 -17.23 -7.71
C PRO A 22 -6.03 -16.83 -6.24
N LYS A 23 -6.66 -17.56 -5.30
CA LYS A 23 -6.61 -17.35 -3.85
C LYS A 23 -5.19 -17.17 -3.29
N GLU A 24 -4.19 -17.59 -4.05
CA GLU A 24 -2.76 -17.51 -3.74
C GLU A 24 -2.26 -16.07 -3.52
N LEU A 25 -2.73 -15.04 -4.23
CA LEU A 25 -2.23 -13.67 -4.05
C LEU A 25 -2.69 -13.00 -2.75
N VAL A 26 -3.95 -13.23 -2.39
CA VAL A 26 -4.54 -12.80 -1.10
C VAL A 26 -3.73 -13.44 0.02
N SER A 27 -3.40 -14.72 -0.14
CA SER A 27 -2.59 -15.46 0.82
C SER A 27 -1.15 -14.98 0.95
N VAL A 28 -0.54 -14.26 0.00
CA VAL A 28 0.90 -13.91 0.11
C VAL A 28 1.09 -12.73 1.08
N VAL A 29 0.41 -11.60 0.88
CA VAL A 29 0.59 -10.43 1.77
C VAL A 29 0.07 -10.71 3.18
N GLU A 30 -1.05 -11.43 3.29
CA GLU A 30 -1.53 -11.94 4.57
C GLU A 30 -0.56 -12.95 5.17
N ASN A 31 -0.21 -14.03 4.45
CA ASN A 31 0.67 -15.04 5.02
C ASN A 31 2.01 -14.46 5.43
N ASP A 32 2.64 -13.50 4.76
CA ASP A 32 4.02 -13.14 5.07
C ASP A 32 4.19 -12.47 6.45
N ILE A 33 3.24 -11.60 6.84
CA ILE A 33 3.17 -11.10 8.23
C ILE A 33 2.79 -12.23 9.18
N TYR A 34 1.96 -13.20 8.77
CA TYR A 34 1.60 -14.38 9.57
C TYR A 34 2.67 -15.51 9.61
N LEU A 35 3.62 -15.54 8.67
CA LEU A 35 4.61 -16.60 8.41
C LEU A 35 5.89 -16.38 9.19
N LEU A 36 6.18 -15.15 9.59
CA LEU A 36 7.20 -14.88 10.59
C LEU A 36 6.77 -15.52 11.91
N GLY A 37 7.66 -16.30 12.52
CA GLY A 37 7.39 -16.84 13.85
C GLY A 37 7.17 -15.71 14.85
N GLY A 38 6.39 -15.94 15.92
CA GLY A 38 6.08 -14.89 16.90
C GLY A 38 7.32 -14.15 17.43
N GLN A 39 8.44 -14.87 17.63
CA GLN A 39 9.71 -14.27 18.05
C GLN A 39 10.38 -13.38 16.99
N GLU A 40 10.15 -13.65 15.71
CA GLU A 40 10.71 -12.86 14.61
C GLU A 40 9.94 -11.55 14.45
N LYS A 41 8.60 -11.61 14.57
CA LYS A 41 7.74 -10.42 14.62
C LYS A 41 8.11 -9.52 15.79
N GLU A 42 8.24 -10.08 16.99
CA GLU A 42 8.66 -9.33 18.18
C GLU A 42 10.01 -8.62 17.99
N ALA A 43 11.00 -9.31 17.40
CA ALA A 43 12.28 -8.70 17.11
C ALA A 43 12.15 -7.48 16.17
N ILE A 44 11.39 -7.63 15.08
CA ILE A 44 11.14 -6.55 14.11
C ILE A 44 10.41 -5.37 14.77
N PHE A 45 9.28 -5.62 15.42
CA PHE A 45 8.47 -4.56 16.02
C PHE A 45 9.18 -3.87 17.18
N SER A 46 9.98 -4.59 17.98
CA SER A 46 10.77 -3.95 19.04
C SER A 46 11.71 -2.85 18.51
N VAL A 47 12.30 -3.07 17.34
CA VAL A 47 13.19 -2.10 16.70
C VAL A 47 12.40 -0.97 16.04
N ILE A 48 11.30 -1.28 15.36
CA ILE A 48 10.40 -0.26 14.79
C ILE A 48 9.91 0.69 15.88
N HIS A 49 9.39 0.15 16.98
CA HIS A 49 8.92 0.96 18.11
C HIS A 49 10.04 1.78 18.74
N LYS A 50 11.26 1.25 18.84
CA LYS A 50 12.43 1.99 19.34
C LYS A 50 12.77 3.19 18.44
N TYR A 51 12.61 3.06 17.12
CA TYR A 51 12.82 4.16 16.19
C TYR A 51 11.65 5.16 16.24
N HIS A 52 10.40 4.71 16.19
CA HIS A 52 9.21 5.58 16.24
C HIS A 52 9.19 6.44 17.52
N ALA A 53 9.49 5.87 18.68
CA ALA A 53 9.53 6.59 19.96
C ALA A 53 10.47 7.82 19.99
N ARG A 54 11.40 7.93 19.03
CA ARG A 54 12.37 9.02 18.93
C ARG A 54 11.98 10.07 17.88
N VAL A 55 11.04 9.77 16.99
CA VAL A 55 10.64 10.67 15.91
C VAL A 55 9.48 11.53 16.39
N LYS A 56 9.83 12.74 16.84
CA LYS A 56 8.86 13.75 17.30
C LYS A 56 9.14 15.07 16.61
N GLY A 57 8.08 15.84 16.38
CA GLY A 57 8.12 17.16 15.77
C GLY A 57 7.10 18.09 16.40
N ASP A 58 6.99 19.31 15.87
CA ASP A 58 5.96 20.25 16.32
C ASP A 58 4.57 19.71 15.99
N GLY A 59 3.78 19.39 17.01
CA GLY A 59 2.47 18.74 16.86
C GLY A 59 2.51 17.33 16.25
N TYR A 60 3.66 16.67 16.19
CA TYR A 60 3.82 15.34 15.58
C TYR A 60 4.50 14.35 16.54
N ASP A 61 3.92 13.16 16.67
CA ASP A 61 4.52 12.02 17.36
C ASP A 61 4.35 10.77 16.49
N ALA A 62 5.44 10.11 16.10
CA ALA A 62 5.36 8.90 15.30
C ALA A 62 4.74 7.71 16.04
N ASP A 63 4.59 7.78 17.36
CA ASP A 63 3.86 6.80 18.16
C ASP A 63 2.36 7.15 18.34
N ASP A 64 1.83 8.17 17.66
CA ASP A 64 0.41 8.56 17.72
C ASP A 64 -0.50 7.47 17.10
N PRO A 65 -1.44 6.87 17.88
CA PRO A 65 -2.38 5.87 17.37
C PRO A 65 -3.24 6.33 16.18
N GLU A 66 -3.60 7.61 16.09
CA GLU A 66 -4.38 8.13 14.94
C GLU A 66 -3.53 8.15 13.66
N LEU A 67 -2.23 8.44 13.76
CA LEU A 67 -1.31 8.37 12.62
C LEU A 67 -1.06 6.92 12.17
N HIS A 68 -1.01 5.98 13.12
CA HIS A 68 -0.97 4.56 12.81
C HIS A 68 -2.25 4.08 12.12
N LYS A 69 -3.43 4.53 12.57
CA LYS A 69 -4.72 4.28 11.91
C LYS A 69 -4.72 4.79 10.48
N TRP A 70 -4.24 6.01 10.25
CA TRP A 70 -4.16 6.56 8.90
C TRP A 70 -3.22 5.76 8.01
N THR A 71 -2.06 5.36 8.54
CA THR A 71 -1.11 4.50 7.82
C THR A 71 -1.75 3.18 7.42
N ALA A 72 -2.40 2.48 8.36
CA ALA A 72 -3.12 1.24 8.10
C ALA A 72 -4.25 1.43 7.06
N ALA A 73 -4.97 2.55 7.12
CA ALA A 73 -6.03 2.86 6.15
C ALA A 73 -5.49 3.03 4.73
N THR A 74 -4.34 3.68 4.55
CA THR A 74 -3.70 3.78 3.22
C THR A 74 -3.23 2.44 2.66
N LEU A 75 -2.83 1.50 3.53
CA LEU A 75 -2.46 0.15 3.14
C LEU A 75 -3.69 -0.65 2.70
N PHE A 76 -4.77 -0.65 3.49
CA PHE A 76 -6.03 -1.30 3.10
C PHE A 76 -6.57 -0.74 1.78
N PHE A 77 -6.63 0.59 1.62
CA PHE A 77 -7.04 1.22 0.36
C PHE A 77 -6.19 0.74 -0.81
N SER A 78 -4.86 0.68 -0.65
CA SER A 78 -3.93 0.23 -1.69
C SER A 78 -4.15 -1.23 -2.06
N ILE A 79 -4.46 -2.10 -1.09
CA ILE A 79 -4.79 -3.52 -1.32
C ILE A 79 -6.04 -3.62 -2.21
N ILE A 80 -7.12 -2.92 -1.85
CA ILE A 80 -8.36 -2.91 -2.63
C ILE A 80 -8.09 -2.38 -4.05
N LEU A 81 -7.44 -1.23 -4.15
CA LEU A 81 -7.14 -0.57 -5.42
C LEU A 81 -6.34 -1.46 -6.37
N VAL A 82 -5.24 -2.06 -5.89
CA VAL A 82 -4.38 -2.92 -6.71
C VAL A 82 -5.09 -4.22 -7.06
N ARG A 83 -5.80 -4.84 -6.12
CA ARG A 83 -6.54 -6.08 -6.38
C ARG A 83 -7.60 -5.86 -7.46
N GLU A 84 -8.38 -4.80 -7.36
CA GLU A 84 -9.38 -4.47 -8.38
C GLU A 84 -8.76 -4.11 -9.72
N ALA A 85 -7.66 -3.35 -9.70
CA ALA A 85 -6.93 -3.00 -10.89
C ALA A 85 -6.47 -4.26 -11.66
N PHE A 86 -5.96 -5.30 -11.02
CA PHE A 86 -5.39 -6.45 -11.74
C PHE A 86 -6.24 -7.72 -11.77
N PHE A 87 -7.24 -7.85 -10.90
CA PHE A 87 -8.01 -9.09 -10.76
C PHE A 87 -9.53 -8.90 -10.80
N GLY A 88 -9.99 -7.68 -11.02
CA GLY A 88 -11.42 -7.37 -11.08
C GLY A 88 -12.03 -7.16 -9.71
N GLU A 89 -13.33 -6.88 -9.71
CA GLU A 89 -14.08 -6.43 -8.53
C GLU A 89 -14.00 -7.43 -7.37
N ILE A 90 -13.82 -6.90 -6.16
CA ILE A 90 -13.82 -7.70 -4.94
C ILE A 90 -15.26 -7.77 -4.43
N PRO A 91 -15.84 -8.97 -4.20
CA PRO A 91 -17.14 -9.09 -3.55
C PRO A 91 -17.15 -8.41 -2.18
N ARG A 92 -18.28 -7.81 -1.79
CA ARG A 92 -18.40 -7.08 -0.51
C ARG A 92 -17.95 -7.92 0.69
N SER A 93 -18.38 -9.19 0.76
CA SER A 93 -18.00 -10.10 1.86
C SER A 93 -16.49 -10.33 1.95
N GLU A 94 -15.77 -10.36 0.83
CA GLU A 94 -14.31 -10.47 0.84
C GLU A 94 -13.65 -9.16 1.27
N ARG A 95 -14.23 -7.99 0.93
CA ARG A 95 -13.74 -6.70 1.43
C ARG A 95 -13.90 -6.54 2.93
N GLU A 96 -15.00 -7.06 3.49
CA GLU A 96 -15.25 -7.05 4.94
C GLU A 96 -14.20 -7.90 5.68
N VAL A 97 -13.86 -9.07 5.15
CA VAL A 97 -12.76 -9.91 5.70
C VAL A 97 -11.41 -9.18 5.60
N LEU A 98 -11.09 -8.63 4.42
CA LEU A 98 -9.84 -7.86 4.23
C LEU A 98 -9.76 -6.63 5.16
N LEU A 99 -10.89 -6.00 5.48
CA LEU A 99 -10.94 -4.88 6.41
C LEU A 99 -10.55 -5.34 7.81
N GLU A 100 -11.14 -6.43 8.29
CA GLU A 100 -10.84 -7.01 9.60
C GLU A 100 -9.35 -7.38 9.71
N GLU A 101 -8.82 -8.08 8.71
CA GLU A 101 -7.42 -8.51 8.65
C GLU A 101 -6.45 -7.34 8.62
N SER A 102 -6.82 -6.24 7.94
CA SER A 102 -5.98 -5.06 7.80
C SER A 102 -5.76 -4.28 9.10
N ALA A 103 -6.54 -4.56 10.15
CA ALA A 103 -6.30 -4.01 11.48
C ALA A 103 -4.90 -4.33 12.01
N VAL A 104 -4.31 -5.44 11.54
CA VAL A 104 -2.94 -5.86 11.91
C VAL A 104 -1.90 -4.76 11.60
N PHE A 105 -2.09 -3.97 10.53
CA PHE A 105 -1.13 -2.93 10.16
C PHE A 105 -1.03 -1.83 11.22
N GLY A 106 -2.17 -1.45 11.82
CA GLY A 106 -2.21 -0.45 12.88
C GLY A 106 -1.85 -1.03 14.23
N THR A 107 -2.43 -2.19 14.58
CA THR A 107 -2.26 -2.81 15.91
C THR A 107 -0.82 -3.27 16.15
N SER A 108 -0.10 -3.69 15.11
CA SER A 108 1.33 -4.01 15.22
C SER A 108 2.20 -2.79 15.57
N LEU A 109 1.70 -1.58 15.31
CA LEU A 109 2.30 -0.31 15.72
C LEU A 109 1.69 0.25 17.01
N ARG A 110 0.97 -0.58 17.79
CA ARG A 110 0.34 -0.24 19.08
C ARG A 110 -0.90 0.65 18.99
N MET A 111 -1.52 0.77 17.82
CA MET A 111 -2.89 1.29 17.74
C MET A 111 -3.85 0.32 18.47
N PRO A 112 -4.69 0.78 19.40
CA PRO A 112 -5.76 -0.05 19.96
C PRO A 112 -6.69 -0.60 18.86
N MET A 113 -7.13 -1.85 19.01
CA MET A 113 -7.98 -2.51 18.01
C MET A 113 -9.32 -1.77 17.83
N GLU A 114 -9.84 -1.22 18.91
CA GLU A 114 -11.12 -0.51 18.98
C GLU A 114 -11.11 0.81 18.18
N MET A 115 -9.93 1.30 17.76
CA MET A 115 -9.82 2.47 16.89
C MET A 115 -10.02 2.11 15.41
N TRP A 116 -9.88 0.83 15.03
CA TRP A 116 -10.05 0.39 13.65
C TRP A 116 -11.54 0.35 13.28
N PRO A 117 -11.93 0.75 12.04
CA PRO A 117 -13.33 0.69 11.61
C PRO A 117 -13.89 -0.74 11.65
N GLU A 118 -15.08 -0.92 12.20
CA GLU A 118 -15.76 -2.23 12.30
C GLU A 118 -16.49 -2.59 11.01
N THR A 119 -16.83 -1.58 10.20
CA THR A 119 -17.57 -1.74 8.94
C THR A 119 -16.90 -1.01 7.79
N LEU A 120 -17.18 -1.46 6.56
CA LEU A 120 -16.73 -0.76 5.35
C LEU A 120 -17.29 0.66 5.29
N GLU A 121 -18.52 0.87 5.75
CA GLU A 121 -19.15 2.18 5.82
C GLU A 121 -18.39 3.15 6.73
N GLU A 122 -17.99 2.70 7.92
CA GLU A 122 -17.14 3.48 8.84
C GLU A 122 -15.76 3.75 8.25
N PHE A 123 -15.17 2.74 7.58
CA PHE A 123 -13.88 2.90 6.92
C PHE A 123 -13.94 3.99 5.85
N TRP A 124 -14.93 3.93 4.95
CA TRP A 124 -15.04 4.91 3.86
C TRP A 124 -15.37 6.31 4.38
N ALA A 125 -16.17 6.43 5.45
CA ALA A 125 -16.40 7.72 6.09
C ALA A 125 -15.10 8.32 6.66
N TYR A 126 -14.28 7.50 7.33
CA TYR A 126 -12.96 7.91 7.83
C TYR A 126 -12.00 8.28 6.69
N TRP A 127 -11.93 7.46 5.65
CA TRP A 127 -11.10 7.68 4.47
C TRP A 127 -11.47 9.00 3.78
N ASP A 128 -12.75 9.19 3.44
CA ASP A 128 -13.23 10.38 2.73
C ASP A 128 -12.99 11.65 3.55
N HIS A 129 -13.17 11.58 4.88
CA HIS A 129 -12.84 12.70 5.75
C HIS A 129 -11.36 13.09 5.64
N ASN A 130 -10.44 12.13 5.79
CA ASN A 130 -9.00 12.40 5.68
C ASN A 130 -8.62 12.87 4.28
N ILE A 131 -9.16 12.26 3.22
CA ILE A 131 -8.93 12.71 1.84
C ILE A 131 -9.50 14.11 1.60
N ALA A 132 -10.50 14.56 2.35
CA ALA A 132 -11.01 15.93 2.25
C ALA A 132 -10.16 16.94 3.04
N THR A 133 -9.56 16.55 4.16
CA THR A 133 -8.91 17.48 5.11
C THR A 133 -7.38 17.47 5.04
N LEU A 134 -6.75 16.44 4.48
CA LEU A 134 -5.29 16.36 4.37
C LEU A 134 -4.70 17.52 3.57
N GLU A 135 -3.68 18.18 4.13
CA GLU A 135 -2.97 19.26 3.47
C GLU A 135 -1.69 18.76 2.81
N VAL A 136 -1.56 18.99 1.50
CA VAL A 136 -0.30 18.74 0.80
C VAL A 136 0.64 19.93 1.00
N THR A 137 1.62 19.73 1.88
CA THR A 137 2.66 20.72 2.19
C THR A 137 3.77 20.74 1.12
N ASP A 138 4.58 21.79 1.10
CA ASP A 138 5.74 21.86 0.20
C ASP A 138 6.77 20.76 0.47
N MET A 139 6.91 20.35 1.74
CA MET A 139 7.73 19.20 2.10
C MET A 139 7.15 17.90 1.51
N ALA A 140 5.84 17.70 1.58
CA ALA A 140 5.18 16.54 0.99
C ALA A 140 5.36 16.50 -0.54
N ARG A 141 5.25 17.65 -1.22
CA ARG A 141 5.55 17.76 -2.66
C ARG A 141 7.00 17.41 -2.97
N LYS A 142 7.95 17.92 -2.17
CA LYS A 142 9.38 17.62 -2.34
C LYS A 142 9.64 16.12 -2.15
N LEU A 143 9.13 15.53 -1.07
CA LEU A 143 9.30 14.10 -0.78
C LEU A 143 8.70 13.23 -1.90
N SER A 144 7.51 13.57 -2.38
CA SER A 144 6.87 12.85 -3.49
C SER A 144 7.73 12.90 -4.77
N ARG A 145 8.32 14.07 -5.09
CA ARG A 145 9.27 14.19 -6.20
C ARG A 145 10.53 13.36 -5.98
N ASP A 146 11.12 13.42 -4.79
CA ASP A 146 12.34 12.67 -4.45
C ASP A 146 12.10 11.14 -4.56
N LEU A 147 10.91 10.67 -4.20
CA LEU A 147 10.49 9.26 -4.32
C LEU A 147 10.27 8.83 -5.78
N LEU A 148 9.65 9.70 -6.60
CA LEU A 148 9.25 9.36 -7.98
C LEU A 148 10.32 9.68 -9.03
N TYR A 149 11.31 10.50 -8.67
CA TYR A 149 12.47 10.86 -9.50
C TYR A 149 13.78 10.62 -8.74
N PRO A 150 14.06 9.37 -8.34
CA PRO A 150 15.25 9.06 -7.56
C PRO A 150 16.50 9.20 -8.41
N VAL A 151 17.52 9.86 -7.85
CA VAL A 151 18.77 10.18 -8.58
C VAL A 151 19.84 9.08 -8.49
N ASN A 152 19.69 8.10 -7.59
CA ASN A 152 20.73 7.11 -7.27
C ASN A 152 20.17 5.67 -7.13
N LEU A 153 19.39 5.21 -8.11
CA LEU A 153 18.93 3.81 -8.12
C LEU A 153 19.74 2.93 -9.09
N PRO A 154 19.91 1.63 -8.78
CA PRO A 154 20.37 0.65 -9.74
C PRO A 154 19.52 0.70 -11.03
N PHE A 155 20.16 0.53 -12.19
CA PHE A 155 19.52 0.73 -13.50
C PHE A 155 18.19 -0.02 -13.65
N ALA A 156 18.09 -1.26 -13.19
CA ALA A 156 16.86 -2.06 -13.27
C ALA A 156 15.69 -1.42 -12.51
N MET A 157 15.94 -0.84 -11.33
CA MET A 157 14.91 -0.11 -10.57
C MET A 157 14.59 1.24 -11.20
N ALA A 158 15.61 1.96 -11.67
CA ALA A 158 15.40 3.23 -12.37
C ALA A 158 14.54 3.06 -13.64
N ALA A 159 14.67 1.93 -14.33
CA ALA A 159 13.90 1.60 -15.52
C ALA A 159 12.39 1.40 -15.25
N SER A 160 11.97 1.02 -14.03
CA SER A 160 10.55 0.88 -13.69
C SER A 160 9.91 2.19 -13.22
N MET A 161 10.69 3.22 -12.88
CA MET A 161 10.18 4.50 -12.37
C MET A 161 9.22 5.26 -13.31
N PRO A 162 9.38 5.27 -14.65
CA PRO A 162 8.37 5.85 -15.53
C PRO A 162 7.00 5.18 -15.39
N LEU A 163 6.97 3.85 -15.25
CA LEU A 163 5.73 3.11 -15.04
C LEU A 163 5.16 3.40 -13.64
N ALA A 164 5.99 3.41 -12.60
CA ALA A 164 5.57 3.77 -11.25
C ALA A 164 4.86 5.13 -11.22
N ARG A 165 5.42 6.14 -11.91
CA ARG A 165 4.80 7.47 -12.04
C ARG A 165 3.44 7.44 -12.73
N VAL A 166 3.29 6.65 -13.80
CA VAL A 166 2.00 6.48 -14.49
C VAL A 166 0.97 5.84 -13.57
N LEU A 167 1.34 4.78 -12.85
CA LEU A 167 0.46 4.10 -11.89
C LEU A 167 0.04 5.05 -10.76
N THR A 168 1.00 5.68 -10.09
CA THR A 168 0.75 6.60 -8.98
C THR A 168 -0.16 7.76 -9.39
N ALA A 169 0.09 8.39 -10.55
CA ALA A 169 -0.76 9.48 -11.03
C ALA A 169 -2.22 9.04 -11.24
N ASN A 170 -2.44 7.84 -11.78
CA ASN A 170 -3.79 7.32 -12.06
C ASN A 170 -4.48 6.69 -10.85
N TRP A 171 -3.78 6.52 -9.74
CA TRP A 171 -4.29 5.92 -8.49
C TRP A 171 -4.61 6.96 -7.41
N LEU A 172 -3.99 8.13 -7.47
CA LEU A 172 -4.24 9.21 -6.52
C LEU A 172 -5.64 9.81 -6.68
N PRO A 173 -6.36 10.09 -5.58
CA PRO A 173 -7.53 10.96 -5.60
C PRO A 173 -7.28 12.25 -6.36
N LYS A 174 -8.23 12.67 -7.20
CA LYS A 174 -8.06 13.81 -8.11
C LYS A 174 -7.48 15.05 -7.42
N ARG A 175 -8.02 15.42 -6.25
CA ARG A 175 -7.52 16.53 -5.43
C ARG A 175 -6.04 16.37 -5.09
N LEU A 176 -5.65 15.22 -4.56
CA LEU A 176 -4.26 14.94 -4.19
C LEU A 176 -3.35 14.89 -5.43
N ALA A 177 -3.78 14.28 -6.52
CA ALA A 177 -3.03 14.28 -7.77
C ALA A 177 -2.76 15.70 -8.28
N GLU A 178 -3.73 16.61 -8.14
CA GLU A 178 -3.55 18.02 -8.48
C GLU A 178 -2.60 18.73 -7.51
N GLU A 179 -2.75 18.53 -6.20
CA GLU A 179 -1.96 19.20 -5.17
C GLU A 179 -0.50 18.71 -5.09
N TYR A 180 -0.23 17.47 -5.48
CA TYR A 180 1.12 16.90 -5.60
C TYR A 180 1.78 17.17 -6.97
N ASP A 181 1.11 17.86 -7.89
CA ASP A 181 1.58 18.12 -9.26
C ASP A 181 1.72 16.84 -10.13
N PHE A 182 0.89 15.82 -9.90
CA PHE A 182 0.85 14.54 -10.64
C PHE A 182 -0.41 14.34 -11.47
N ARG A 183 -0.92 15.40 -12.10
CA ARG A 183 -2.15 15.31 -12.90
C ARG A 183 -2.01 14.28 -14.04
N PRO A 184 -2.88 13.25 -14.09
CA PRO A 184 -2.92 12.34 -15.23
C PRO A 184 -3.17 13.11 -16.52
N THR A 185 -2.33 12.85 -17.52
CA THR A 185 -2.60 13.26 -18.91
C THR A 185 -3.41 12.16 -19.62
N PRO A 186 -4.16 12.47 -20.70
CA PRO A 186 -4.84 11.45 -21.49
C PRO A 186 -3.90 10.34 -21.99
N ALA A 187 -2.66 10.70 -22.36
CA ALA A 187 -1.63 9.74 -22.75
C ALA A 187 -1.21 8.83 -21.59
N SER A 188 -1.03 9.38 -20.38
CA SER A 188 -0.71 8.57 -19.19
C SER A 188 -1.87 7.65 -18.78
N HIS A 189 -3.12 8.10 -18.95
CA HIS A 189 -4.30 7.29 -18.65
C HIS A 189 -4.43 6.12 -19.62
N LEU A 190 -4.18 6.36 -20.91
CA LEU A 190 -4.12 5.29 -21.91
C LEU A 190 -2.99 4.30 -21.59
N ALA A 191 -1.79 4.80 -21.24
CA ALA A 191 -0.67 3.94 -20.87
C ALA A 191 -1.00 3.07 -19.64
N TYR A 192 -1.67 3.65 -18.64
CA TYR A 192 -2.19 2.93 -17.48
C TYR A 192 -3.17 1.81 -17.88
N GLN A 193 -4.19 2.14 -18.69
CA GLN A 193 -5.18 1.17 -19.16
C GLN A 193 -4.55 0.02 -19.95
N VAL A 194 -3.64 0.35 -20.87
CA VAL A 194 -2.91 -0.64 -21.66
C VAL A 194 -2.06 -1.53 -20.75
N PHE A 195 -1.35 -0.95 -19.79
CA PHE A 195 -0.54 -1.72 -18.85
C PHE A 195 -1.38 -2.68 -18.02
N VAL A 196 -2.47 -2.20 -17.41
CA VAL A 196 -3.37 -3.02 -16.59
C VAL A 196 -4.01 -4.12 -17.41
N ALA A 197 -4.54 -3.81 -18.60
CA ALA A 197 -5.13 -4.81 -19.49
C ALA A 197 -4.11 -5.87 -19.92
N SER A 198 -2.89 -5.44 -20.27
CA SER A 198 -1.81 -6.35 -20.63
C SER A 198 -1.44 -7.26 -19.45
N ALA A 199 -1.27 -6.67 -18.26
CA ALA A 199 -0.95 -7.40 -17.05
C ALA A 199 -2.02 -8.44 -16.71
N ARG A 200 -3.31 -8.09 -16.78
CA ARG A 200 -4.44 -9.02 -16.58
C ARG A 200 -4.36 -10.24 -17.51
N ILE A 201 -3.98 -10.02 -18.77
CA ILE A 201 -3.86 -11.08 -19.77
C ILE A 201 -2.60 -11.93 -19.54
N THR A 202 -1.47 -11.31 -19.21
CA THR A 202 -0.18 -12.00 -19.12
C THR A 202 0.07 -12.65 -17.77
N TYR A 203 -0.47 -12.10 -16.67
CA TYR A 203 -0.19 -12.54 -15.31
C TYR A 203 -0.53 -14.03 -15.04
N PRO A 204 -1.65 -14.59 -15.56
CA PRO A 204 -1.93 -16.03 -15.42
C PRO A 204 -0.85 -16.94 -16.02
N TRP A 205 -0.15 -16.46 -17.05
CA TRP A 205 0.87 -17.21 -17.79
C TRP A 205 2.25 -17.16 -17.15
N ILE A 206 2.45 -16.27 -16.17
CA ILE A 206 3.71 -16.19 -15.44
C ILE A 206 3.82 -17.45 -14.56
N PRO A 207 4.85 -18.30 -14.74
CA PRO A 207 5.07 -19.46 -13.90
C PRO A 207 5.19 -19.07 -12.42
N ALA A 208 4.64 -19.88 -11.51
CA ALA A 208 4.62 -19.60 -10.07
C ALA A 208 5.99 -19.19 -9.50
N ARG A 209 7.08 -19.86 -9.93
CA ARG A 209 8.45 -19.49 -9.53
C ARG A 209 8.75 -18.00 -9.72
N PHE A 210 8.33 -17.39 -10.82
CA PHE A 210 8.61 -15.97 -11.08
C PHE A 210 7.69 -15.04 -10.30
N LYS A 211 6.49 -15.50 -9.92
CA LYS A 211 5.59 -14.75 -9.02
C LYS A 211 6.16 -14.71 -7.59
N HIS A 212 6.83 -15.77 -7.15
CA HIS A 212 7.37 -15.89 -5.80
C HIS A 212 8.80 -15.38 -5.64
N ILE A 213 9.62 -15.30 -6.70
CA ILE A 213 11.02 -14.83 -6.60
C ILE A 213 11.15 -13.53 -5.78
N GLN A 214 10.29 -12.55 -6.03
CA GLN A 214 10.38 -11.27 -5.32
C GLN A 214 10.05 -11.40 -3.84
N HIS A 215 9.00 -12.17 -3.53
CA HIS A 215 8.63 -12.53 -2.18
C HIS A 215 9.78 -13.26 -1.46
N ASP A 216 10.34 -14.28 -2.10
CA ASP A 216 11.40 -15.12 -1.52
C ASP A 216 12.65 -14.30 -1.21
N ILE A 217 13.04 -13.39 -2.12
CA ILE A 217 14.14 -12.43 -1.89
C ILE A 217 13.87 -11.56 -0.65
N TYR A 218 12.66 -11.01 -0.53
CA TYR A 218 12.31 -10.17 0.62
C TYR A 218 12.28 -10.96 1.92
N MET A 219 11.77 -12.19 1.92
CA MET A 219 11.77 -13.04 3.10
C MET A 219 13.17 -13.49 3.52
N GLU A 220 14.07 -13.74 2.57
CA GLU A 220 15.48 -14.00 2.87
C GLU A 220 16.17 -12.78 3.50
N ASP A 221 15.94 -11.59 2.94
CA ASP A 221 16.50 -10.35 3.51
C ASP A 221 15.93 -10.07 4.90
N LEU A 222 14.62 -10.28 5.10
CA LEU A 222 13.96 -10.12 6.39
C LEU A 222 14.51 -11.09 7.44
N LYS A 223 14.74 -12.36 7.09
CA LYS A 223 15.38 -13.34 7.99
C LYS A 223 16.80 -12.90 8.38
N LYS A 224 17.58 -12.38 7.42
CA LYS A 224 18.91 -11.81 7.71
C LYS A 224 18.80 -10.61 8.64
N ALA A 225 17.81 -9.73 8.42
CA ALA A 225 17.54 -8.58 9.29
C ALA A 225 17.16 -9.01 10.71
N VAL A 226 16.28 -10.00 10.87
CA VAL A 226 15.94 -10.57 12.18
C VAL A 226 17.17 -11.12 12.89
N GLY A 227 18.03 -11.84 12.17
CA GLY A 227 19.30 -12.34 12.72
C GLY A 227 20.20 -11.20 13.23
N ARG A 228 20.34 -10.11 12.44
CA ARG A 228 21.08 -8.90 12.84
C ARG A 228 20.46 -8.24 14.06
N ILE A 229 19.15 -8.02 14.07
CA ILE A 229 18.43 -7.39 15.17
C ILE A 229 18.61 -8.19 16.46
N LYS A 230 18.50 -9.52 16.40
CA LYS A 230 18.74 -10.38 17.56
C LYS A 230 20.18 -10.31 18.07
N ALA A 231 21.15 -10.09 17.20
CA ALA A 231 22.56 -10.00 17.56
C ALA A 231 22.99 -8.60 18.05
N THR A 232 22.48 -7.53 17.44
CA THR A 232 22.98 -6.15 17.64
C THR A 232 21.94 -5.19 18.20
N GLY A 233 20.65 -5.52 18.15
CA GLY A 233 19.55 -4.62 18.50
C GLY A 233 19.31 -3.49 17.48
N HIS A 234 19.86 -3.62 16.26
CA HIS A 234 19.80 -2.62 15.19
C HIS A 234 19.45 -3.24 13.83
N TRP A 235 18.79 -2.46 12.98
CA TRP A 235 18.33 -2.89 11.64
C TRP A 235 19.46 -2.92 10.60
N ILE A 236 20.38 -1.95 10.70
CA ILE A 236 21.53 -1.75 9.81
C ILE A 236 22.80 -1.86 10.65
N GLU A 237 23.91 -2.31 10.04
CA GLU A 237 25.24 -2.27 10.64
C GLU A 237 25.62 -0.81 10.94
N THR A 238 25.87 -0.50 12.22
CA THR A 238 26.40 0.78 12.70
C THR A 238 27.90 0.73 12.84
#